data_AF-A0A2E2R7A8-F1
#
_entry.id   AF-A0A2E2R7A8-F1
#
_cell.length_a   1.000
_cell.length_b   1.000
_cell.length_c   1.000
_cell.angle_alpha   90.00
_cell.angle_beta   90.00
_cell.angle_gamma   90.00
#
_symmetry.space_group_name_H-M   'P 1'
#
loop_
_entity.id
_entity.type
_entity.pdbx_description
1 polymer ?
#
loop_
_entity_poly.entity_id
_entity_poly.type
_entity_poly.pdbx_seq_one_letter_code
_entity_poly.pdbx_strand_id
1 'polypeptide(L)'
;MEQQKPIIFVSHAAVDSEVVNLFKNDVENSFLGLCQLFVSSNLDSLQGGKEWMQVIKDKLSDAVIFIGLLSPVALNRPWIYTEFGAGWIRGIPTISVCHSGLRKDQLPVPLSHFQALDLLDEMHLEHLYGQISTAIGCQKPQKNYASDINKYREITETNRRERAVRHWFAQIQQWNPEFSNIFQGKEVEVLVPAEVDHAFRQFTQDPEVIRLINFEPKGMAMGTRVGLQASIWLAKQGVEFSELKRIVESGPAS
;
A
#
# COMPACT_ATOMS: atom_id res chain seq x y z
N MET A 1 2.33 9.71 39.93
CA MET A 1 3.04 8.91 38.90
C MET A 1 2.23 9.05 37.63
N GLU A 2 2.79 9.57 36.55
CA GLU A 2 2.14 9.47 35.23
C GLU A 2 1.99 7.99 34.89
N GLN A 3 0.76 7.53 34.67
CA GLN A 3 0.53 6.20 34.14
C GLN A 3 1.02 6.18 32.70
N GLN A 4 1.84 5.18 32.37
CA GLN A 4 2.32 4.97 31.02
C GLN A 4 1.14 4.54 30.14
N LYS A 5 0.91 5.25 29.03
CA LYS A 5 -0.22 4.97 28.14
C LYS A 5 -0.07 3.60 27.46
N PRO A 6 -1.13 2.79 27.35
CA PRO A 6 -1.12 1.56 26.54
C PRO A 6 -0.59 1.80 25.13
N ILE A 7 0.35 0.96 24.70
CA ILE A 7 0.95 1.05 23.37
C ILE A 7 0.21 0.13 22.40
N ILE A 8 -0.17 0.68 21.25
CA ILE A 8 -0.69 -0.03 20.09
C ILE A 8 0.45 -0.08 19.08
N PHE A 9 0.96 -1.27 18.79
CA PHE A 9 2.04 -1.43 17.83
C PHE A 9 1.47 -1.55 16.42
N VAL A 10 1.92 -0.70 15.49
CA VAL A 10 1.49 -0.68 14.10
C VAL A 10 2.67 -0.95 13.17
N SER A 11 2.61 -2.10 12.51
CA SER A 11 3.59 -2.57 11.52
C SER A 11 3.09 -2.25 10.10
N HIS A 12 3.96 -1.66 9.26
CA HIS A 12 3.63 -1.28 7.89
C HIS A 12 4.89 -1.13 7.01
N ALA A 13 4.70 -0.98 5.69
CA ALA A 13 5.80 -0.61 4.80
C ALA A 13 6.01 0.91 4.79
N ALA A 14 7.26 1.37 4.61
CA ALA A 14 7.59 2.81 4.60
C ALA A 14 6.74 3.62 3.61
N VAL A 15 6.44 3.05 2.45
CA VAL A 15 5.59 3.67 1.41
C VAL A 15 4.14 3.91 1.86
N ASP A 16 3.69 3.23 2.91
CA ASP A 16 2.34 3.35 3.47
C ASP A 16 2.26 4.38 4.62
N SER A 17 3.33 5.14 4.87
CA SER A 17 3.42 6.08 6.00
C SER A 17 2.29 7.10 6.05
N GLU A 18 1.80 7.57 4.89
CA GLU A 18 0.74 8.58 4.84
C GLU A 18 -0.58 8.06 5.44
N VAL A 19 -1.06 6.90 4.97
CA VAL A 19 -2.30 6.29 5.49
C VAL A 19 -2.12 5.86 6.96
N VAL A 20 -0.94 5.40 7.34
CA VAL A 20 -0.65 4.99 8.73
C VAL A 20 -0.61 6.17 9.68
N ASN A 21 -0.05 7.31 9.27
CA ASN A 21 -0.06 8.52 10.09
C ASN A 21 -1.48 9.08 10.26
N LEU A 22 -2.30 9.02 9.21
CA LEU A 22 -3.72 9.36 9.32
C LEU A 22 -4.43 8.41 10.30
N PHE A 23 -4.26 7.10 10.16
CA PHE A 23 -4.82 6.09 11.06
C PHE A 23 -4.36 6.31 12.51
N LYS A 24 -3.07 6.61 12.71
CA LYS A 24 -2.51 6.96 14.02
C LYS A 24 -3.25 8.13 14.66
N ASN A 25 -3.35 9.24 13.95
CA ASN A 25 -4.01 10.44 14.46
C ASN A 25 -5.49 10.17 14.75
N ASP A 26 -6.18 9.46 13.86
CA ASP A 26 -7.60 9.14 14.01
C ASP A 26 -7.87 8.25 15.21
N VAL A 27 -7.03 7.24 15.47
CA VAL A 27 -7.18 6.37 16.65
C VAL A 27 -6.86 7.15 17.92
N GLU A 28 -5.71 7.82 18.01
CA GLU A 28 -5.31 8.56 19.21
C GLU A 28 -6.32 9.64 19.59
N ASN A 29 -6.85 10.38 18.61
CA ASN A 29 -7.89 11.38 18.84
C ASN A 29 -9.21 10.77 19.28
N SER A 30 -9.63 9.65 18.65
CA SER A 30 -10.89 8.98 19.01
C SER A 30 -10.87 8.43 20.44
N PHE A 31 -9.69 8.00 20.90
CA PHE A 31 -9.48 7.55 22.27
C PHE A 31 -9.02 8.66 23.21
N LEU A 32 -9.15 9.94 22.82
CA LEU A 32 -8.82 11.12 23.64
C LEU A 32 -7.40 11.07 24.24
N GLY A 33 -6.45 10.48 23.51
CA GLY A 33 -5.08 10.31 23.94
C GLY A 33 -4.88 9.27 25.05
N LEU A 34 -5.85 8.39 25.32
CA LEU A 34 -5.73 7.30 26.31
C LEU A 34 -4.74 6.21 25.89
N CYS A 35 -4.42 6.11 24.60
CA CYS A 35 -3.43 5.18 24.05
C CYS A 35 -2.39 5.91 23.21
N GLN A 36 -1.30 5.22 22.91
CA GLN A 36 -0.27 5.68 21.99
C GLN A 36 -0.07 4.66 20.87
N LEU A 37 -0.15 5.11 19.62
CA LEU A 37 0.22 4.30 18.46
C LEU A 37 1.71 4.46 18.18
N PHE A 38 2.44 3.35 18.31
CA PHE A 38 3.82 3.23 17.90
C PHE A 38 3.86 2.66 16.49
N VAL A 39 4.46 3.40 15.56
CA VAL A 39 4.44 3.11 14.12
C VAL A 39 5.85 2.71 13.68
N SER A 40 6.03 1.49 13.14
CA SER A 40 7.32 1.03 12.61
C SER A 40 7.38 1.15 11.08
N SER A 41 8.01 2.20 10.56
CA SER A 41 8.18 2.46 9.10
C SER A 41 9.61 2.24 8.60
N ASN A 42 10.62 2.38 9.47
CA ASN A 42 11.99 2.66 9.04
C ASN A 42 12.93 1.46 9.09
N LEU A 43 12.56 0.36 8.42
CA LEU A 43 13.51 -0.73 8.18
C LEU A 43 14.32 -0.58 6.90
N ASP A 44 13.76 0.09 5.89
CA ASP A 44 14.42 0.25 4.58
C ASP A 44 15.57 1.27 4.58
N SER A 45 15.69 2.12 5.62
CA SER A 45 16.53 3.34 5.57
C SER A 45 17.65 3.46 6.60
N LEU A 46 17.98 2.43 7.39
CA LEU A 46 18.93 2.61 8.52
C LEU A 46 20.12 1.64 8.56
N GLN A 47 21.29 2.21 8.27
CA GLN A 47 22.56 1.88 8.90
C GLN A 47 22.42 2.04 10.43
N GLY A 48 22.35 0.95 11.22
CA GLY A 48 22.25 1.08 12.69
C GLY A 48 21.84 -0.19 13.44
N GLY A 49 22.57 -1.29 13.25
CA GLY A 49 22.16 -2.65 13.59
C GLY A 49 22.08 -3.09 15.06
N LYS A 50 21.97 -2.20 16.07
CA LYS A 50 21.80 -2.65 17.48
C LYS A 50 20.76 -1.86 18.28
N GLU A 51 20.79 -0.53 18.27
CA GLU A 51 19.90 0.27 19.12
C GLU A 51 18.44 0.25 18.64
N TRP A 52 18.23 0.27 17.32
CA TRP A 52 16.89 0.33 16.74
C TRP A 52 16.08 -0.97 16.95
N MET A 53 16.71 -2.14 16.80
CA MET A 53 16.05 -3.43 17.04
C MET A 53 15.66 -3.57 18.52
N GLN A 54 16.45 -2.98 19.43
CA GLN A 54 16.11 -2.93 20.84
C GLN A 54 14.86 -2.08 21.08
N VAL A 55 14.76 -0.89 20.46
CA VAL A 55 13.56 -0.05 20.54
C VAL A 55 12.32 -0.78 20.05
N ILE A 56 12.38 -1.50 18.93
CA ILE A 56 11.24 -2.29 18.45
C ILE A 56 10.86 -3.38 19.44
N LYS A 57 11.85 -4.12 19.96
CA LYS A 57 11.59 -5.16 20.96
C LYS A 57 10.95 -4.59 22.22
N ASP A 58 11.46 -3.46 22.72
CA ASP A 58 10.94 -2.80 23.92
C ASP A 58 9.51 -2.31 23.68
N LYS A 59 9.27 -1.61 22.56
CA LYS A 59 7.94 -1.09 22.23
C LYS A 59 6.93 -2.18 21.94
N LEU A 60 7.35 -3.26 21.29
CA LEU A 60 6.50 -4.42 21.11
C LEU A 60 6.26 -5.11 22.45
N SER A 61 7.26 -5.22 23.33
CA SER A 61 7.14 -5.80 24.68
C SER A 61 6.13 -5.06 25.56
N ASP A 62 6.00 -3.75 25.38
CA ASP A 62 5.04 -2.91 26.10
C ASP A 62 3.68 -2.81 25.39
N ALA A 63 3.55 -3.31 24.16
CA ALA A 63 2.33 -3.22 23.38
C ALA A 63 1.24 -4.14 23.93
N VAL A 64 0.01 -3.61 23.98
CA VAL A 64 -1.20 -4.34 24.39
C VAL A 64 -1.93 -4.98 23.20
N ILE A 65 -1.62 -4.52 21.99
CA ILE A 65 -2.18 -5.03 20.73
C ILE A 65 -1.20 -4.74 19.58
N PHE A 66 -1.15 -5.66 18.62
CA PHE A 66 -0.39 -5.54 17.39
C PHE A 66 -1.35 -5.43 16.20
N ILE A 67 -1.08 -4.46 15.33
CA ILE A 67 -1.82 -4.24 14.09
C ILE A 67 -0.82 -4.22 12.93
N GLY A 68 -0.96 -5.15 12.00
CA GLY A 68 -0.32 -5.05 10.68
C GLY A 68 -1.23 -4.28 9.75
N LEU A 69 -0.86 -3.05 9.37
CA LEU A 69 -1.54 -2.29 8.33
C LEU A 69 -0.87 -2.63 6.98
N LEU A 70 -1.53 -3.47 6.20
CA LEU A 70 -0.91 -4.21 5.10
C LEU A 70 -1.40 -3.75 3.73
N SER A 71 -0.49 -3.21 2.94
CA SER A 71 -0.63 -3.07 1.49
C SER A 71 -0.04 -4.29 0.78
N PRO A 72 -0.27 -4.47 -0.54
CA PRO A 72 0.45 -5.47 -1.33
C PRO A 72 1.98 -5.33 -1.25
N VAL A 73 2.51 -4.12 -1.01
CA VAL A 73 3.96 -3.89 -0.87
C VAL A 73 4.47 -4.41 0.47
N ALA A 74 3.68 -4.26 1.54
CA ALA A 74 4.03 -4.76 2.87
C ALA A 74 4.25 -6.28 2.90
N LEU A 75 3.58 -7.05 2.04
CA LEU A 75 3.75 -8.51 1.96
C LEU A 75 5.15 -8.95 1.54
N ASN A 76 5.94 -8.08 0.90
CA ASN A 76 7.30 -8.40 0.48
C ASN A 76 8.35 -7.93 1.49
N ARG A 77 7.93 -7.40 2.64
CA ARG A 77 8.84 -6.81 3.63
C ARG A 77 9.13 -7.80 4.76
N PRO A 78 10.37 -8.33 4.90
CA PRO A 78 10.68 -9.39 5.85
C PRO A 78 10.38 -9.04 7.32
N TRP A 79 10.52 -7.77 7.68
CA TRP A 79 10.29 -7.33 9.05
C TRP A 79 8.82 -7.40 9.48
N ILE A 80 7.87 -7.23 8.57
CA ILE A 80 6.42 -7.35 8.86
C ILE A 80 6.15 -8.73 9.48
N TYR A 81 6.71 -9.78 8.88
CA TYR A 81 6.59 -11.15 9.37
C TYR A 81 7.27 -11.37 10.72
N THR A 82 8.40 -10.70 10.93
CA THR A 82 9.17 -10.79 12.18
C THR A 82 8.40 -10.14 13.33
N GLU A 83 7.88 -8.93 13.12
CA GLU A 83 7.09 -8.19 14.11
C GLU A 83 5.74 -8.89 14.38
N PHE A 84 5.07 -9.38 13.33
CA PHE A 84 3.84 -10.15 13.46
C PHE A 84 4.05 -11.44 14.27
N GLY A 85 5.11 -12.20 13.95
CA GLY A 85 5.46 -13.40 14.71
C GLY A 85 5.79 -13.11 16.17
N ALA A 86 6.48 -12.00 16.44
CA ALA A 86 6.78 -11.57 17.80
C ALA A 86 5.53 -11.13 18.58
N GLY A 87 4.58 -10.43 17.93
CA GLY A 87 3.27 -10.13 18.51
C GLY A 87 2.50 -11.40 18.85
N TRP A 88 2.46 -12.37 17.93
CA TRP A 88 1.78 -13.64 18.12
C TRP A 88 2.37 -14.47 19.26
N ILE A 89 3.70 -14.65 19.31
CA ILE A 89 4.37 -15.42 20.37
C ILE A 89 4.18 -14.78 21.76
N ARG A 90 4.06 -13.45 21.83
CA ARG A 90 3.76 -12.74 23.08
C ARG A 90 2.33 -12.95 23.58
N GLY A 91 1.44 -13.51 22.75
CA GLY A 91 0.05 -13.74 23.11
C GLY A 91 -0.80 -12.46 23.19
N ILE A 92 -0.32 -11.36 22.61
CA ILE A 92 -1.16 -10.15 22.46
C ILE A 92 -2.06 -10.30 21.23
N PRO A 93 -3.24 -9.64 21.22
CA PRO A 93 -4.07 -9.60 20.02
C PRO A 93 -3.25 -9.10 18.82
N THR A 94 -3.21 -9.89 17.76
CA THR A 94 -2.38 -9.66 16.57
C THR A 94 -3.31 -9.65 15.36
N ILE A 95 -3.52 -8.48 14.75
CA ILE A 95 -4.57 -8.25 13.76
C ILE A 95 -3.94 -7.80 12.45
N SER A 96 -4.32 -8.46 11.35
CA SER A 96 -4.00 -7.98 10.00
C SER A 96 -5.14 -7.11 9.47
N VAL A 97 -4.81 -5.93 8.96
CA VAL A 97 -5.75 -4.98 8.39
C VAL A 97 -5.27 -4.64 6.97
N CYS A 98 -6.01 -5.07 5.97
CA CYS A 98 -5.66 -4.88 4.57
C CYS A 98 -6.08 -3.49 4.07
N HIS A 99 -5.31 -2.93 3.13
CA HIS A 99 -5.67 -1.71 2.41
C HIS A 99 -5.06 -1.68 1.00
N SER A 100 -5.33 -0.62 0.24
CA SER A 100 -4.78 -0.40 -1.12
C SER A 100 -5.03 -1.58 -2.07
N GLY A 101 -6.22 -2.17 -1.98
CA GLY A 101 -6.67 -3.28 -2.82
C GLY A 101 -6.14 -4.67 -2.42
N LEU A 102 -5.37 -4.79 -1.34
CA LEU A 102 -5.05 -6.09 -0.77
C LEU A 102 -6.31 -6.70 -0.15
N ARG A 103 -6.58 -7.96 -0.47
CA ARG A 103 -7.69 -8.71 0.11
C ARG A 103 -7.21 -9.79 1.07
N LYS A 104 -8.09 -10.17 2.01
CA LYS A 104 -7.82 -11.21 3.01
C LYS A 104 -7.41 -12.56 2.43
N ASP A 105 -7.96 -12.95 1.27
CA ASP A 105 -7.66 -14.21 0.57
C ASP A 105 -6.27 -14.22 -0.08
N GLN A 106 -5.60 -13.06 -0.13
CA GLN A 106 -4.25 -12.90 -0.68
C GLN A 106 -3.18 -12.87 0.41
N LEU A 107 -3.56 -12.92 1.69
CA LEU A 107 -2.60 -12.92 2.79
C LEU A 107 -1.87 -14.27 2.87
N PRO A 108 -0.53 -14.28 2.89
CA PRO A 108 0.23 -15.50 3.14
C PRO A 108 0.20 -15.86 4.63
N VAL A 109 0.50 -17.11 4.96
CA VAL A 109 0.76 -17.53 6.34
C VAL A 109 2.06 -16.85 6.82
N PRO A 110 2.15 -16.34 8.06
CA PRO A 110 1.14 -16.39 9.13
C PRO A 110 0.17 -15.20 9.16
N LEU A 111 0.25 -14.24 8.23
CA LEU A 111 -0.62 -13.05 8.22
C LEU A 111 -2.11 -13.40 8.01
N SER A 112 -2.40 -14.53 7.36
CA SER A 112 -3.77 -15.05 7.18
C SER A 112 -4.32 -15.87 8.35
N HIS A 113 -3.52 -16.08 9.42
CA HIS A 113 -3.91 -16.97 10.52
C HIS A 113 -5.03 -16.40 11.41
N PHE A 114 -5.35 -15.10 11.26
CA PHE A 114 -6.44 -14.43 11.95
C PHE A 114 -7.47 -13.88 10.95
N GLN A 115 -8.68 -13.59 11.42
CA GLN A 115 -9.70 -12.93 10.59
C GLN A 115 -9.25 -11.51 10.26
N ALA A 116 -8.58 -11.37 9.11
CA ALA A 116 -8.09 -10.10 8.64
C ALA A 116 -9.25 -9.14 8.35
N LEU A 117 -9.01 -7.87 8.68
CA LEU A 117 -9.94 -6.76 8.48
C LEU A 117 -9.57 -6.00 7.20
N ASP A 118 -10.50 -5.19 6.72
CA ASP A 118 -10.31 -4.27 5.60
C ASP A 118 -10.46 -2.84 6.14
N LEU A 119 -9.45 -2.00 5.92
CA LEU A 119 -9.44 -0.60 6.37
C LEU A 119 -10.57 0.23 5.75
N LEU A 120 -11.04 -0.18 4.56
CA LEU A 120 -12.05 0.54 3.78
C LEU A 120 -13.46 -0.05 3.93
N ASP A 121 -13.65 -0.99 4.86
CA ASP A 121 -14.94 -1.56 5.24
C ASP A 121 -15.38 -1.04 6.62
N GLU A 122 -16.62 -0.54 6.69
CA GLU A 122 -17.15 0.11 7.88
C GLU A 122 -17.32 -0.84 9.07
N MET A 123 -17.81 -2.05 8.83
CA MET A 123 -17.99 -3.04 9.89
C MET A 123 -16.63 -3.52 10.42
N HIS A 124 -15.65 -3.69 9.53
CA HIS A 124 -14.29 -4.06 9.91
C HIS A 124 -13.59 -2.95 10.70
N LEU A 125 -13.71 -1.69 10.28
CA LEU A 125 -13.13 -0.57 11.01
C LEU A 125 -13.78 -0.42 12.40
N GLU A 126 -15.10 -0.54 12.49
CA GLU A 126 -15.80 -0.56 13.78
C GLU A 126 -15.32 -1.71 14.68
N HIS A 127 -15.15 -2.91 14.12
CA HIS A 127 -14.64 -4.07 14.83
C HIS A 127 -13.21 -3.85 15.35
N LEU A 128 -12.33 -3.25 14.53
CA LEU A 128 -10.97 -2.90 14.91
C LEU A 128 -10.95 -1.96 16.12
N TYR A 129 -11.78 -0.90 16.11
CA TYR A 129 -11.93 0.00 17.24
C TYR A 129 -12.47 -0.70 18.49
N GLY A 130 -13.38 -1.68 18.31
CA GLY A 130 -13.81 -2.57 19.39
C GLY A 130 -12.65 -3.36 20.01
N GLN A 131 -11.83 -4.01 19.18
CA GLN A 131 -10.67 -4.77 19.65
C GLN A 131 -9.63 -3.88 20.35
N ILE A 132 -9.39 -2.67 19.82
CA ILE A 132 -8.54 -1.68 20.48
C ILE A 132 -9.11 -1.30 21.84
N SER A 133 -10.42 -0.99 21.93
CA SER A 133 -11.05 -0.60 23.20
C SER A 133 -10.95 -1.69 24.28
N THR A 134 -11.10 -2.96 23.88
CA THR A 134 -10.90 -4.10 24.78
C THR A 134 -9.44 -4.22 25.22
N ALA A 135 -8.47 -4.07 24.31
CA ALA A 135 -7.05 -4.18 24.63
C ALA A 135 -6.56 -3.07 25.57
N ILE A 136 -7.08 -1.86 25.43
CA ILE A 136 -6.71 -0.72 26.29
C ILE A 136 -7.58 -0.61 27.56
N GLY A 137 -8.66 -1.40 27.67
CA GLY A 137 -9.53 -1.44 28.84
C GLY A 137 -10.47 -0.24 28.98
N CYS A 138 -10.99 0.29 27.88
CA CYS A 138 -11.94 1.42 27.89
C CYS A 138 -13.21 1.13 27.08
N GLN A 139 -14.16 2.07 27.10
CA GLN A 139 -15.33 2.01 26.24
C GLN A 139 -14.94 2.33 24.79
N LYS A 140 -15.57 1.64 23.83
CA LYS A 140 -15.41 1.94 22.41
C LYS A 140 -15.93 3.36 22.12
N PRO A 141 -15.17 4.22 21.42
CA PRO A 141 -15.62 5.56 21.09
C PRO A 141 -16.80 5.51 20.11
N GLN A 142 -17.71 6.49 20.23
CA GLN A 142 -18.71 6.75 19.21
C GLN A 142 -18.10 7.62 18.11
N LYS A 143 -18.13 7.13 16.87
CA LYS A 143 -17.52 7.78 15.71
C LYS A 143 -18.34 7.51 14.45
N ASN A 144 -18.26 8.41 13.48
CA ASN A 144 -18.72 8.19 12.12
C ASN A 144 -17.58 7.61 11.27
N TYR A 145 -17.56 6.30 11.09
CA TYR A 145 -16.52 5.58 10.35
C TYR A 145 -16.53 5.88 8.85
N ALA A 146 -17.70 6.18 8.26
CA ALA A 146 -17.81 6.47 6.83
C ALA A 146 -16.97 7.68 6.39
N SER A 147 -16.88 8.72 7.24
CA SER A 147 -16.04 9.90 6.96
C SER A 147 -14.56 9.55 6.89
N ASP A 148 -14.08 8.71 7.80
CA ASP A 148 -12.66 8.32 7.83
C ASP A 148 -12.31 7.37 6.70
N ILE A 149 -13.21 6.45 6.36
CA ILE A 149 -13.04 5.54 5.22
C ILE A 149 -12.83 6.32 3.92
N ASN A 150 -13.50 7.45 3.73
CA ASN A 150 -13.29 8.28 2.55
C ASN A 150 -11.87 8.87 2.51
N LYS A 151 -11.35 9.35 3.65
CA LYS A 151 -9.97 9.85 3.74
C LYS A 151 -8.96 8.74 3.50
N TYR A 152 -9.16 7.55 4.09
CA TYR A 152 -8.31 6.40 3.84
C TYR A 152 -8.37 5.96 2.38
N ARG A 153 -9.56 5.96 1.76
CA ARG A 153 -9.75 5.58 0.36
C ARG A 153 -9.00 6.50 -0.58
N GLU A 154 -9.06 7.81 -0.35
CA GLU A 154 -8.35 8.81 -1.15
C GLU A 154 -6.84 8.51 -1.21
N ILE A 155 -6.20 8.33 -0.06
CA ILE A 155 -4.76 8.02 0.02
C ILE A 155 -4.47 6.64 -0.58
N THR A 156 -5.26 5.63 -0.22
CA THR A 156 -4.96 4.24 -0.58
C THR A 156 -5.21 3.92 -2.05
N GLU A 157 -6.20 4.53 -2.69
CA GLU A 157 -6.43 4.46 -4.14
C GLU A 157 -5.39 5.26 -4.92
N THR A 158 -4.98 6.43 -4.41
CA THR A 158 -3.86 7.19 -5.00
C THR A 158 -2.58 6.35 -5.02
N ASN A 159 -2.21 5.77 -3.87
CA ASN A 159 -1.03 4.90 -3.77
C ASN A 159 -1.13 3.65 -4.66
N ARG A 160 -2.33 3.06 -4.77
CA ARG A 160 -2.58 1.91 -5.64
C ARG A 160 -2.41 2.29 -7.12
N ARG A 161 -2.93 3.45 -7.53
CA ARG A 161 -2.83 3.95 -8.91
C ARG A 161 -1.39 4.28 -9.26
N GLU A 162 -0.68 5.03 -8.43
CA GLU A 162 0.74 5.34 -8.67
C GLU A 162 1.56 4.07 -8.84
N ARG A 163 1.31 3.04 -8.03
CA ARG A 163 1.96 1.73 -8.18
C ARG A 163 1.64 1.05 -9.50
N ALA A 164 0.38 1.06 -9.93
CA ALA A 164 -0.02 0.50 -11.22
C ALA A 164 0.65 1.25 -12.38
N VAL A 165 0.71 2.58 -12.31
CA VAL A 165 1.40 3.42 -13.30
C VAL A 165 2.88 3.07 -13.36
N ARG A 166 3.59 3.01 -12.22
CA ARG A 166 5.01 2.62 -12.18
C ARG A 166 5.23 1.23 -12.77
N HIS A 167 4.40 0.26 -12.38
CA HIS A 167 4.50 -1.12 -12.87
C HIS A 167 4.35 -1.18 -14.39
N TRP A 168 3.28 -0.60 -14.94
CA TRP A 168 3.05 -0.60 -16.37
C TRP A 168 4.09 0.19 -17.13
N PHE A 169 4.50 1.35 -16.62
CA PHE A 169 5.56 2.15 -17.23
C PHE A 169 6.87 1.35 -17.36
N ALA A 170 7.28 0.68 -16.29
CA ALA A 170 8.49 -0.17 -16.31
C ALA A 170 8.36 -1.36 -17.28
N GLN A 171 7.20 -2.04 -17.30
CA GLN A 171 6.94 -3.14 -18.23
C GLN A 171 6.98 -2.68 -19.70
N ILE A 172 6.32 -1.56 -20.01
CA ILE A 172 6.30 -1.00 -21.37
C ILE A 172 7.72 -0.60 -21.79
N GLN A 173 8.49 0.05 -20.91
CA GLN A 173 9.87 0.43 -21.21
C GLN A 173 10.77 -0.79 -21.42
N GLN A 174 10.54 -1.88 -20.69
CA GLN A 174 11.26 -3.15 -20.88
C GLN A 174 10.97 -3.76 -22.24
N TRP A 175 9.70 -3.77 -22.68
CA TRP A 175 9.31 -4.31 -23.99
C TRP A 175 9.64 -3.37 -25.16
N ASN A 176 9.62 -2.06 -24.90
CA ASN A 176 9.74 -1.00 -25.89
C ASN A 176 10.75 0.05 -25.40
N PRO A 177 12.06 -0.15 -25.62
CA PRO A 177 13.09 0.79 -25.14
C PRO A 177 12.90 2.24 -25.64
N GLU A 178 12.36 2.41 -26.85
CA GLU A 178 12.06 3.73 -27.43
C GLU A 178 10.92 4.47 -26.71
N PHE A 179 10.18 3.82 -25.80
CA PHE A 179 9.09 4.44 -25.03
C PHE A 179 9.56 5.65 -24.22
N SER A 180 10.83 5.69 -23.77
CA SER A 180 11.38 6.85 -23.07
C SER A 180 11.35 8.15 -23.89
N ASN A 181 11.24 8.05 -25.22
CA ASN A 181 11.07 9.21 -26.09
C ASN A 181 9.76 9.98 -25.83
N ILE A 182 8.80 9.38 -25.13
CA ILE A 182 7.58 10.07 -24.71
C ILE A 182 7.88 11.27 -23.82
N PHE A 183 8.97 11.27 -23.05
CA PHE A 183 9.41 12.44 -22.27
C PHE A 183 9.92 13.61 -23.13
N GLN A 184 10.21 13.37 -24.40
CA GLN A 184 10.61 14.40 -25.37
C GLN A 184 9.40 14.98 -26.13
N GLY A 185 8.16 14.63 -25.74
CA GLY A 185 6.94 15.07 -26.43
C GLY A 185 6.65 14.29 -27.71
N LYS A 186 7.36 13.18 -27.98
CA LYS A 186 7.11 12.34 -29.14
C LYS A 186 5.95 11.39 -28.87
N GLU A 187 5.14 11.14 -29.89
CA GLU A 187 4.23 10.00 -29.90
C GLU A 187 5.06 8.73 -30.15
N VAL A 188 4.80 7.67 -29.37
CA VAL A 188 5.59 6.43 -29.45
C VAL A 188 4.66 5.24 -29.64
N GLU A 189 4.94 4.43 -30.65
CA GLU A 189 4.28 3.15 -30.82
C GLU A 189 4.86 2.14 -29.83
N VAL A 190 3.98 1.45 -29.09
CA VAL A 190 4.35 0.42 -28.12
C VAL A 190 3.64 -0.89 -28.44
N LEU A 191 4.40 -1.98 -28.32
CA LEU A 191 3.92 -3.35 -28.42
C LEU A 191 3.64 -3.87 -27.03
N VAL A 192 2.44 -4.42 -26.84
CA VAL A 192 2.00 -5.01 -25.57
C VAL A 192 1.74 -6.50 -25.80
N PRO A 193 2.41 -7.41 -25.06
CA PRO A 193 2.21 -8.85 -25.22
C PRO A 193 0.74 -9.26 -25.01
N ALA A 194 0.27 -10.23 -25.80
CA ALA A 194 -1.12 -10.68 -25.75
C ALA A 194 -1.56 -11.21 -24.37
N GLU A 195 -0.61 -11.77 -23.60
CA GLU A 195 -0.85 -12.33 -22.27
C GLU A 195 -1.32 -11.29 -21.25
N VAL A 196 -0.97 -10.02 -21.47
CA VAL A 196 -1.26 -8.92 -20.56
C VAL A 196 -2.19 -7.87 -21.18
N ASP A 197 -2.61 -8.04 -22.44
CA ASP A 197 -3.43 -7.06 -23.19
C ASP A 197 -4.74 -6.73 -22.47
N HIS A 198 -5.41 -7.73 -21.87
CA HIS A 198 -6.65 -7.50 -21.14
C HIS A 198 -6.45 -6.56 -19.93
N ALA A 199 -5.42 -6.83 -19.12
CA ALA A 199 -5.08 -6.01 -17.96
C ALA A 199 -4.60 -4.61 -18.40
N PHE A 200 -3.87 -4.54 -19.51
CA PHE A 200 -3.41 -3.27 -20.07
C PHE A 200 -4.59 -2.41 -20.53
N ARG A 201 -5.58 -2.98 -21.22
CA ARG A 201 -6.80 -2.28 -21.61
C ARG A 201 -7.50 -1.65 -20.41
N GLN A 202 -7.66 -2.39 -19.32
CA GLN A 202 -8.26 -1.86 -18.09
C GLN A 202 -7.44 -0.70 -17.51
N PHE A 203 -6.12 -0.83 -17.48
CA PHE A 203 -5.22 0.24 -17.04
C PHE A 203 -5.35 1.51 -17.89
N THR A 204 -5.40 1.39 -19.22
CA THR A 204 -5.53 2.53 -20.14
C THR A 204 -6.90 3.20 -20.11
N GLN A 205 -7.90 2.58 -19.48
CA GLN A 205 -9.26 3.13 -19.33
C GLN A 205 -9.45 3.94 -18.03
N ASP A 206 -8.50 3.88 -17.08
CA ASP A 206 -8.58 4.70 -15.87
C ASP A 206 -8.47 6.20 -16.25
N PRO A 207 -9.48 7.04 -15.93
CA PRO A 207 -9.48 8.46 -16.28
C PRO A 207 -8.23 9.21 -15.82
N GLU A 208 -7.68 8.86 -14.66
CA GLU A 208 -6.48 9.50 -14.13
C GLU A 208 -5.22 9.01 -14.87
N VAL A 209 -5.19 7.75 -15.32
CA VAL A 209 -4.11 7.25 -16.18
C VAL A 209 -4.13 7.96 -17.53
N ILE A 210 -5.30 8.17 -18.14
CA ILE A 210 -5.45 8.89 -19.41
C ILE A 210 -4.91 10.33 -19.31
N ARG A 211 -5.10 10.97 -18.15
CA ARG A 211 -4.55 12.31 -17.88
C ARG A 211 -3.03 12.31 -17.83
N LEU A 212 -2.39 11.22 -17.42
CA LEU A 212 -0.93 11.05 -17.45
C LEU A 212 -0.43 10.67 -18.84
N ILE A 213 -0.93 9.58 -19.42
CA ILE A 213 -0.53 9.05 -20.73
C ILE A 213 -1.77 8.52 -21.45
N ASN A 214 -1.99 8.98 -22.68
CA ASN A 214 -3.04 8.45 -23.54
C ASN A 214 -2.50 7.32 -24.43
N PHE A 215 -3.16 6.17 -24.39
CA PHE A 215 -2.84 5.02 -25.25
C PHE A 215 -3.99 4.76 -26.22
N GLU A 216 -3.73 4.98 -27.52
CA GLU A 216 -4.70 4.71 -28.58
C GLU A 216 -4.42 3.34 -29.22
N PRO A 217 -5.40 2.41 -29.29
CA PRO A 217 -5.19 1.13 -29.96
C PRO A 217 -5.02 1.32 -31.47
N LYS A 218 -4.00 0.68 -32.07
CA LYS A 218 -3.71 0.71 -33.51
C LYS A 218 -3.90 -0.63 -34.21
N GLY A 219 -4.11 -1.72 -33.47
CA GLY A 219 -4.41 -3.04 -34.02
C GLY A 219 -3.59 -4.14 -33.34
N MET A 220 -3.28 -5.19 -34.09
CA MET A 220 -2.43 -6.29 -33.64
C MET A 220 -1.26 -6.52 -34.60
N ALA A 221 -0.09 -6.85 -34.04
CA ALA A 221 1.06 -7.31 -34.80
C ALA A 221 1.04 -8.86 -34.88
N MET A 222 1.03 -9.41 -36.09
CA MET A 222 1.31 -10.84 -36.31
C MET A 222 2.82 -11.02 -36.56
N GLY A 223 3.49 -11.81 -35.72
CA GLY A 223 4.91 -12.12 -35.87
C GLY A 223 5.80 -10.93 -35.50
N THR A 224 5.99 -10.68 -34.21
CA THR A 224 6.95 -9.69 -33.71
C THR A 224 8.38 -10.25 -33.67
N ARG A 225 9.39 -9.39 -33.46
CA ARG A 225 10.81 -9.78 -33.23
C ARG A 225 11.01 -10.83 -32.11
N VAL A 226 9.98 -11.11 -31.32
CA VAL A 226 10.00 -12.01 -30.15
C VAL A 226 9.13 -13.27 -30.34
N GLY A 227 8.53 -13.46 -31.52
CA GLY A 227 7.74 -14.66 -31.84
C GLY A 227 6.34 -14.76 -31.20
N LEU A 228 5.91 -13.73 -30.47
CA LEU A 228 4.61 -13.67 -29.77
C LEU A 228 3.67 -12.64 -30.42
N GLN A 229 2.36 -12.90 -30.32
CA GLN A 229 1.31 -11.95 -30.71
C GLN A 229 1.33 -10.75 -29.76
N ALA A 230 1.18 -9.55 -30.30
CA ALA A 230 1.14 -8.32 -29.51
C ALA A 230 0.08 -7.36 -30.04
N SER A 231 -0.53 -6.59 -29.15
CA SER A 231 -1.33 -5.44 -29.53
C SER A 231 -0.45 -4.22 -29.75
N ILE A 232 -0.83 -3.38 -30.71
CA ILE A 232 -0.11 -2.16 -31.07
C ILE A 232 -0.88 -0.98 -30.49
N TRP A 233 -0.17 -0.10 -29.79
CA TRP A 233 -0.73 1.10 -29.19
C TRP A 233 0.11 2.32 -29.51
N LEU A 234 -0.52 3.47 -29.74
CA LEU A 234 0.15 4.75 -29.86
C LEU A 234 0.05 5.49 -28.52
N ALA A 235 1.19 5.68 -27.86
CA ALA A 235 1.29 6.40 -26.61
C ALA A 235 1.57 7.89 -26.85
N LYS A 236 0.83 8.75 -26.15
CA LYS A 236 0.93 10.21 -26.23
C LYS A 236 0.91 10.82 -24.83
N GLN A 237 1.55 11.98 -24.68
CA GLN A 237 1.49 12.72 -23.42
C GLN A 237 0.04 13.13 -23.11
N GLY A 238 -0.41 12.88 -21.87
CA GLY A 238 -1.67 13.39 -21.37
C GLY A 238 -1.56 14.83 -20.85
N VAL A 239 -2.70 15.40 -20.43
CA VAL A 239 -2.78 16.78 -19.92
C VAL A 239 -1.99 17.02 -18.63
N GLU A 240 -1.74 15.98 -17.84
CA GLU A 240 -0.96 15.99 -16.60
C GLU A 240 0.34 15.18 -16.72
N PHE A 241 0.93 15.09 -17.92
CA PHE A 241 2.13 14.29 -18.14
C PHE A 241 3.32 14.65 -17.23
N SER A 242 3.42 15.90 -16.74
CA SER A 242 4.45 16.29 -15.77
C SER A 242 4.40 15.46 -14.48
N GLU A 243 3.21 15.04 -14.09
CA GLU A 243 2.96 14.25 -12.89
C GLU A 243 3.45 12.80 -13.06
N LEU A 244 3.38 12.27 -14.29
CA LEU A 244 3.95 10.96 -14.61
C LEU A 244 5.43 10.91 -14.23
N LYS A 245 6.19 11.97 -14.56
CA LYS A 245 7.61 12.04 -14.25
C LYS A 245 7.85 11.94 -12.75
N ARG A 246 7.07 12.67 -11.94
CA ARG A 246 7.10 12.56 -10.47
C ARG A 246 6.82 11.11 -10.05
N ILE A 247 5.77 10.50 -10.58
CA ILE A 247 5.37 9.13 -10.25
C ILE A 247 6.43 8.11 -10.67
N VAL A 248 7.13 8.24 -11.79
CA VAL A 248 8.15 7.26 -12.16
C VAL A 248 9.49 7.48 -11.47
N GLU A 249 9.81 8.71 -11.04
CA GLU A 249 11.08 9.06 -10.39
C GLU A 249 11.05 8.91 -8.85
N SER A 250 9.89 9.04 -8.20
CA SER A 250 9.78 9.21 -6.73
C SER A 250 9.76 7.93 -5.87
N GLY A 251 10.39 6.82 -6.28
CA GLY A 251 10.42 5.62 -5.42
C GLY A 251 11.13 4.42 -6.01
N PRO A 252 11.72 3.54 -5.18
CA PRO A 252 12.65 2.51 -5.63
C PRO A 252 11.93 1.47 -6.50
N ALA A 253 12.63 1.01 -7.54
CA ALA A 253 12.27 -0.22 -8.21
C ALA A 253 12.31 -1.38 -7.19
N SER A 254 11.25 -2.19 -7.19
CA SER A 254 11.06 -3.45 -6.44
C SER A 254 10.96 -3.37 -4.91
#